data_AF-A0A920PZX9-F1
#
_entry.id   AF-A0A920PZX9-F1
#
_cell.length_a   1.000
_cell.length_b   1.000
_cell.length_c   1.000
_cell.angle_alpha   90.00
_cell.angle_beta   90.00
_cell.angle_gamma   90.00
#
_symmetry.space_group_name_H-M   'P 1'
#
loop_
_entity.id
_entity.type
_entity.pdbx_description
1 polymer ?
#
loop_
_entity_poly.entity_id
_entity_poly.type
_entity_poly.pdbx_seq_one_letter_code
_entity_poly.pdbx_strand_id
1 'polypeptide(L)' 'MMDGRKKDDGLWMELAGAMSEAGAAALTAAEARDVDGVFTAGNTLIEVCEACHQPYRDGGRPMGPPPGVDDRP' A
#
# COMPACT_ATOMS: atom_id res chain seq x y z
N MET A 1 -3.06 -7.77 14.53
CA MET A 1 -2.24 -6.53 14.43
C MET A 1 -2.02 -5.97 15.82
N MET A 2 -0.91 -5.26 16.08
CA MET A 2 -0.56 -4.79 17.42
C MET A 2 -1.46 -3.62 17.88
N ASP A 3 -2.06 -3.74 19.06
CA ASP A 3 -2.83 -2.65 19.66
C ASP A 3 -1.95 -1.41 19.92
N GLY A 4 -2.54 -0.22 19.77
CA GLY A 4 -1.85 1.08 19.85
C GLY A 4 -1.18 1.56 18.57
N ARG A 5 -1.09 0.71 17.53
CA ARG A 5 -0.59 1.10 16.18
C ARG A 5 -1.68 1.30 15.15
N LYS A 6 -2.88 0.75 15.39
CA LYS A 6 -4.03 0.88 14.49
C LYS A 6 -4.68 2.26 14.63
N LYS A 7 -5.15 2.83 13.52
CA LYS A 7 -5.92 4.08 13.54
C LYS A 7 -7.38 3.85 13.92
N ASP A 8 -7.93 2.74 13.46
CA ASP A 8 -9.24 2.19 13.80
C ASP A 8 -9.24 0.67 13.62
N ASP A 9 -10.33 0.02 14.01
CA ASP A 9 -10.53 -1.43 13.92
C ASP A 9 -11.18 -1.87 12.59
N GLY A 10 -11.53 -0.94 11.71
CA GLY A 10 -12.24 -1.19 10.46
C GLY A 10 -11.30 -1.21 9.26
N LEU A 11 -11.47 -0.23 8.37
CA LEU A 11 -10.77 -0.17 7.09
C LEU A 11 -9.24 -0.16 7.24
N TRP A 12 -8.71 0.42 8.32
CA TRP A 12 -7.28 0.35 8.62
C TRP A 12 -6.80 -1.10 8.74
N MET A 13 -7.55 -1.92 9.49
CA MET A 13 -7.20 -3.31 9.74
C MET A 13 -7.36 -4.18 8.48
N GLU A 14 -8.41 -3.92 7.71
CA GLU A 14 -8.66 -4.56 6.42
C GLU A 14 -7.51 -4.33 5.45
N LEU A 15 -7.14 -3.07 5.21
CA LEU A 15 -6.08 -2.72 4.26
C LEU A 15 -4.70 -3.14 4.76
N ALA A 16 -4.45 -3.13 6.08
CA ALA A 16 -3.22 -3.68 6.64
C ALA A 16 -3.11 -5.21 6.44
N GLY A 17 -4.23 -5.92 6.48
CA GLY A 17 -4.32 -7.34 6.13
C GLY A 17 -4.00 -7.55 4.64
N ALA A 18 -4.71 -6.85 3.77
CA ALA A 18 -4.51 -6.91 2.32
C ALA A 18 -3.06 -6.60 1.91
N MET A 19 -2.42 -5.63 2.56
CA MET A 19 -1.00 -5.30 2.34
C MET A 19 -0.09 -6.47 2.69
N SER A 20 -0.36 -7.14 3.82
CA SER A 20 0.43 -8.28 4.28
C SER A 20 0.28 -9.47 3.32
N GLU A 21 -0.94 -9.72 2.84
CA GLU A 21 -1.25 -10.78 1.88
C GLU A 21 -0.60 -10.52 0.51
N ALA A 22 -0.71 -9.31 -0.03
CA ALA A 22 -0.06 -8.92 -1.28
C ALA A 22 1.47 -9.00 -1.18
N GLY A 23 2.05 -8.61 -0.04
CA GLY A 23 3.48 -8.76 0.23
C GLY A 23 3.93 -10.23 0.27
N ALA A 24 3.13 -11.11 0.88
CA ALA A 24 3.40 -12.55 0.88
C ALA A 24 3.33 -13.14 -0.54
N ALA A 25 2.32 -12.75 -1.34
CA ALA A 25 2.21 -13.16 -2.74
C ALA A 25 3.41 -12.71 -3.58
N ALA A 26 3.86 -11.46 -3.40
CA ALA A 26 5.05 -10.95 -4.07
C ALA A 26 6.32 -11.73 -3.69
N LEU A 27 6.48 -12.08 -2.40
CA LEU A 27 7.59 -12.89 -1.94
C LEU A 27 7.57 -14.29 -2.58
N THR A 28 6.43 -14.96 -2.57
CA THR A 28 6.28 -16.29 -3.19
C THR A 28 6.60 -16.26 -4.70
N ALA A 29 6.10 -15.26 -5.43
CA ALA A 29 6.41 -15.10 -6.85
C ALA A 29 7.90 -14.83 -7.10
N ALA A 30 8.52 -14.00 -6.26
CA ALA A 30 9.95 -13.71 -6.34
C ALA A 30 10.82 -14.96 -6.10
N GLU A 31 10.48 -15.78 -5.09
CA GLU A 31 11.15 -17.04 -4.80
C GLU A 31 11.04 -18.03 -5.96
N ALA A 32 9.87 -18.08 -6.60
CA ALA A 32 9.62 -18.90 -7.79
C ALA A 32 10.26 -18.34 -9.08
N ARG A 33 10.85 -17.14 -9.03
CA ARG A 33 11.35 -16.39 -10.19
C ARG A 33 10.26 -16.15 -11.25
N ASP A 34 9.03 -15.99 -10.80
CA ASP A 34 7.87 -15.68 -11.62
C ASP A 34 7.75 -14.15 -11.78
N VAL A 35 8.20 -13.66 -12.93
CA VAL A 35 8.22 -12.22 -13.24
C VAL A 35 6.79 -11.66 -13.31
N ASP A 36 5.86 -12.36 -13.94
CA ASP A 36 4.48 -11.91 -14.09
C ASP A 36 3.75 -11.91 -12.74
N GLY A 37 4.03 -12.92 -11.91
CA GLY A 37 3.55 -12.98 -10.53
C GLY A 37 4.06 -11.81 -9.67
N VAL A 38 5.34 -11.45 -9.80
CA VAL A 38 5.91 -10.28 -9.10
C VAL A 38 5.25 -8.97 -9.56
N PHE A 39 5.05 -8.79 -10.87
CA PHE A 39 4.37 -7.60 -11.40
C PHE A 39 2.91 -7.51 -10.93
N THR A 40 2.19 -8.64 -10.97
CA THR A 40 0.79 -8.70 -10.53
C THR A 40 0.66 -8.34 -9.05
N ALA A 41 1.46 -8.98 -8.19
CA ALA A 41 1.44 -8.68 -6.75
C ALA A 41 1.91 -7.24 -6.46
N GLY A 42 2.87 -6.72 -7.24
CA GLY A 42 3.31 -5.33 -7.19
C GLY A 42 2.19 -4.33 -7.48
N ASN A 43 1.35 -4.59 -8.49
CA ASN A 43 0.19 -3.75 -8.79
C ASN A 43 -0.80 -3.75 -7.62
N THR A 44 -1.11 -4.92 -7.05
CA THR A 44 -1.96 -5.01 -5.85
C THR A 44 -1.37 -4.24 -4.67
N LEU A 45 -0.05 -4.31 -4.45
CA LEU A 45 0.62 -3.52 -3.40
C LEU A 45 0.42 -2.02 -3.61
N ILE A 46 0.53 -1.51 -4.83
CA ILE A 46 0.32 -0.09 -5.15
C ILE A 46 -1.14 0.31 -4.86
N GLU A 47 -2.10 -0.49 -5.30
CA GLU A 47 -3.53 -0.22 -5.06
C GLU A 47 -3.83 -0.15 -3.55
N VAL A 48 -3.31 -1.09 -2.75
CA VAL A 48 -3.49 -1.08 -1.30
C VAL A 48 -2.75 0.09 -0.64
N CYS A 49 -1.56 0.45 -1.14
CA CYS A 49 -0.83 1.64 -0.66
C CYS A 49 -1.69 2.90 -0.80
N GLU A 50 -2.27 3.11 -1.98
CA GLU A 50 -3.11 4.27 -2.27
C GLU A 50 -4.39 4.26 -1.44
N ALA A 51 -5.08 3.12 -1.40
CA ALA A 51 -6.32 2.95 -0.65
C ALA A 51 -6.15 3.19 0.86
N CYS A 52 -5.00 2.79 1.43
CA CYS A 52 -4.72 3.00 2.85
C CYS A 52 -4.26 4.44 3.13
N HIS A 53 -3.37 4.97 2.31
CA HIS A 53 -2.84 6.31 2.53
C HIS A 53 -3.86 7.41 2.26
N GLN A 54 -4.82 7.23 1.35
CA GLN A 54 -5.81 8.28 1.07
C GLN A 54 -6.58 8.71 2.32
N PRO A 55 -7.27 7.85 3.09
CA PRO A 55 -7.99 8.26 4.31
C PRO A 55 -7.08 8.48 5.53
N TYR A 56 -5.89 7.85 5.58
CA TYR A 56 -5.10 7.78 6.81
C TYR A 56 -3.74 8.49 6.79
N ARG A 57 -3.28 8.93 5.62
CA ARG A 57 -2.02 9.67 5.45
C ARG A 57 -2.31 11.05 4.87
N ASP A 58 -1.44 12.00 5.18
CA ASP A 58 -1.42 13.33 4.58
C ASP A 58 -2.74 14.12 4.68
N GLY A 59 -3.63 13.75 5.62
CA GLY A 59 -4.90 14.42 5.85
C GLY A 59 -5.98 14.16 4.78
N GLY A 60 -5.96 13.02 4.08
CA GLY A 60 -6.97 12.73 3.06
C GLY A 60 -6.47 12.82 1.62
N ARG A 61 -5.21 13.18 1.41
CA ARG A 61 -4.72 13.61 0.09
C ARG A 61 -4.47 12.40 -0.82
N PRO A 62 -4.78 12.49 -2.12
CA PRO A 62 -4.35 11.48 -3.08
C PRO A 62 -2.83 11.33 -3.07
N MET A 63 -2.36 10.09 -3.28
CA MET A 63 -0.95 9.82 -3.51
C MET A 63 -0.47 10.59 -4.74
N GLY A 64 0.69 11.22 -4.59
CA GLY A 64 1.23 12.14 -5.58
C GLY A 64 2.34 12.96 -4.93
N PRO A 65 3.04 13.80 -5.70
CA PRO A 65 4.09 14.59 -5.13
C PRO A 65 3.53 15.65 -4.14
N PRO A 66 4.38 16.17 -3.24
CA PRO A 66 3.96 17.22 -2.30
C PRO A 66 3.37 18.43 -3.04
N PRO A 67 2.41 19.16 -2.44
CA PRO A 67 1.98 20.44 -2.99
C PRO A 67 3.18 21.37 -3.27
N GLY A 68 3.20 22.00 -4.44
CA GLY A 68 4.20 23.00 -4.81
C GLY A 68 5.52 22.46 -5.36
N VAL A 69 5.62 21.17 -5.72
CA VAL A 69 6.81 20.66 -6.44
C VAL A 69 6.77 20.92 -7.95
N ASP A 70 5.59 21.17 -8.51
CA ASP A 70 5.39 21.46 -9.94
C ASP A 70 5.93 22.84 -10.32
N ASP A 71 6.24 23.67 -9.32
CA ASP A 71 6.77 25.04 -9.46
C ASP A 71 8.31 25.12 -9.29
N ARG A 72 9.02 23.99 -9.21
CA ARG A 72 10.49 24.00 -9.13
C ARG A 72 11.06 24.22 -10.55
N PRO A 73 11.91 25.26 -10.75
CA PRO A 73 12.49 25.56 -12.06
C PRO A 73 13.40 24.45 -12.59
#